data_AF-A0A7S0FJE0-F1
#
_entry.id   AF-A0A7S0FJE0-F1
#
_cell.length_a   1.000
_cell.length_b   1.000
_cell.length_c   1.000
_cell.angle_alpha   90.00
_cell.angle_beta   90.00
_cell.angle_gamma   90.00
#
_symmetry.space_group_name_H-M   'P 1'
#
loop_
_entity.id
_entity.type
_entity.pdbx_description
1 polymer ?
#
loop_
_entity_poly.entity_id
_entity_poly.type
_entity_poly.pdbx_seq_one_letter_code
_entity_poly.pdbx_strand_id
1 'polypeptide(L)'
;SKLSAVLGGIPLLLFGLFLAFQTTTLRFSFDDDAFSLVRSDGSSTGENVVVGGENSWRYSSFVNRDYFPSQSFPILVYFKETQTPEDQWNVGPGEKANSPEAIAKGAVPGQVHFFPAIGNVEAMEKAFESHGCAKLDLKK
;
A
#
# COMPACT_ATOMS: atom_id res chain seq x y z
N SER A 1 -12.16 -32.45 10.84
CA SER A 1 -11.38 -33.55 10.23
C SER A 1 -9.99 -33.05 9.89
N LYS A 2 -8.93 -33.86 10.06
CA LYS A 2 -7.55 -33.51 9.63
C LYS A 2 -7.47 -33.17 8.14
N LEU A 3 -8.37 -33.75 7.33
CA LEU A 3 -8.48 -33.50 5.89
C LEU A 3 -8.93 -32.06 5.57
N SER A 4 -9.87 -31.51 6.34
CA SER A 4 -10.32 -30.10 6.19
C SER A 4 -9.24 -29.10 6.57
N ALA A 5 -8.40 -29.42 7.57
CA ALA A 5 -7.28 -28.57 7.97
C ALA A 5 -6.18 -28.53 6.90
N VAL A 6 -5.88 -29.66 6.26
CA VAL A 6 -4.92 -29.72 5.14
C VAL A 6 -5.44 -28.97 3.90
N LEU A 7 -6.71 -29.18 3.53
CA LEU A 7 -7.32 -28.49 2.39
C LEU A 7 -7.44 -26.98 2.62
N GLY A 8 -7.71 -26.54 3.84
CA GLY A 8 -7.71 -25.12 4.20
C GLY A 8 -6.30 -24.51 4.33
N GLY A 9 -5.29 -25.32 4.68
CA GLY A 9 -3.90 -24.86 4.82
C GLY A 9 -3.20 -24.58 3.49
N ILE A 10 -3.56 -25.29 2.43
CA ILE A 10 -2.94 -25.12 1.10
C ILE A 10 -3.11 -23.69 0.56
N PRO A 11 -4.31 -23.09 0.51
CA PRO A 11 -4.46 -21.70 0.08
C PRO A 11 -3.64 -20.70 0.90
N LEU A 12 -3.58 -20.87 2.22
CA LEU A 12 -2.82 -19.99 3.11
C LEU A 12 -1.31 -20.10 2.88
N LEU A 13 -0.80 -21.31 2.67
CA LEU A 13 0.59 -21.53 2.32
C LEU A 13 0.95 -20.88 0.98
N LEU A 14 0.11 -21.09 -0.04
CA LEU A 14 0.32 -20.48 -1.36
C LEU A 14 0.30 -18.95 -1.30
N PHE A 15 -0.62 -18.37 -0.53
CA PHE A 15 -0.67 -16.93 -0.31
C PHE A 15 0.58 -16.42 0.42
N GLY A 16 1.03 -17.11 1.47
CA GLY A 16 2.27 -16.78 2.17
C GLY A 16 3.50 -16.84 1.26
N LEU A 17 3.61 -17.87 0.42
CA LEU A 17 4.69 -18.01 -0.57
C LEU A 17 4.63 -16.89 -1.62
N PHE A 18 3.43 -16.51 -2.07
CA PHE A 18 3.25 -15.40 -3.01
C PHE A 18 3.73 -14.08 -2.40
N LEU A 19 3.34 -13.76 -1.16
CA LEU A 19 3.80 -12.56 -0.47
C LEU A 19 5.32 -12.55 -0.32
N ALA A 20 5.91 -13.68 0.10
CA ALA A 20 7.36 -13.82 0.21
C ALA A 20 8.05 -13.60 -1.15
N PHE A 21 7.53 -14.17 -2.22
CA PHE A 21 8.07 -13.97 -3.57
C PHE A 21 8.01 -12.52 -4.01
N GLN A 22 6.86 -11.84 -3.85
CA GLN A 22 6.68 -10.44 -4.23
C GLN A 22 7.71 -9.51 -3.55
N THR A 23 8.05 -9.80 -2.30
CA THR A 23 9.03 -9.00 -1.54
C THR A 23 10.47 -9.13 -2.05
N THR A 24 10.75 -10.14 -2.89
CA THR A 24 12.06 -10.30 -3.55
C THR A 24 12.12 -9.66 -4.94
N THR A 25 10.97 -9.39 -5.55
CA THR A 25 10.87 -8.89 -6.93
C THR A 25 10.62 -7.39 -7.02
N LEU A 26 10.09 -6.79 -5.95
CA LEU A 26 9.71 -5.38 -5.91
C LEU A 26 10.43 -4.65 -4.77
N ARG A 27 10.69 -3.36 -4.97
CA ARG A 27 11.29 -2.47 -3.98
C ARG A 27 10.59 -1.13 -3.99
N PHE A 28 10.53 -0.50 -2.82
CA PHE A 28 10.15 0.90 -2.72
C PHE A 28 11.39 1.77 -2.94
N SER A 29 11.30 2.71 -3.86
CA SER A 29 12.28 3.79 -4.05
C SER A 29 11.74 5.07 -3.44
N PHE A 30 12.62 5.80 -2.79
CA PHE A 30 12.35 7.14 -2.27
C PHE A 30 13.33 8.08 -2.95
N ASP A 31 12.79 8.94 -3.82
CA ASP A 31 13.56 9.95 -4.53
C ASP A 31 13.32 11.32 -3.85
N ASP A 32 13.73 12.42 -4.48
CA ASP A 32 13.60 13.75 -3.89
C ASP A 32 12.14 14.25 -3.82
N ASP A 33 11.27 13.81 -4.73
CA ASP A 33 9.88 14.31 -4.85
C ASP A 33 8.78 13.23 -4.84
N ALA A 34 9.15 11.96 -5.02
CA ALA A 34 8.20 10.89 -5.21
C ALA A 34 8.61 9.57 -4.54
N PHE A 35 7.57 8.86 -4.10
CA PHE A 35 7.61 7.46 -3.71
C PHE A 35 7.29 6.58 -4.92
N SER A 36 8.11 5.58 -5.21
CA SER A 36 7.92 4.73 -6.39
C SER A 36 8.04 3.24 -6.08
N LEU A 37 7.30 2.41 -6.82
CA LEU A 37 7.45 0.95 -6.78
C LEU A 37 8.22 0.48 -8.02
N VAL A 38 9.44 0.02 -7.77
CA VAL A 38 10.38 -0.45 -8.79
C VAL A 38 10.61 -1.95 -8.66
N ARG A 39 11.19 -2.57 -9.70
CA ARG A 39 11.69 -3.94 -9.59
C ARG A 39 12.92 -4.00 -8.68
N SER A 40 13.30 -5.21 -8.28
CA SER A 40 14.46 -5.43 -7.41
C SER A 40 15.79 -5.01 -8.03
N ASP A 41 15.88 -4.83 -9.34
CA ASP A 41 17.03 -4.26 -10.05
C ASP A 41 17.00 -2.72 -10.17
N GLY A 42 15.95 -2.08 -9.66
CA GLY A 42 15.72 -0.63 -9.75
C GLY A 42 15.02 -0.17 -11.04
N SER A 43 14.70 -1.08 -11.96
CA SER A 43 13.96 -0.72 -13.17
C SER A 43 12.48 -0.43 -12.88
N SER A 44 11.87 0.44 -13.69
CA SER A 44 10.44 0.76 -13.59
C SER A 44 9.59 -0.49 -13.76
N THR A 45 8.59 -0.68 -12.89
CA THR A 45 7.63 -1.80 -13.00
C THR A 45 6.75 -1.73 -14.25
N GLY A 46 6.78 -0.59 -14.96
CA GLY A 46 5.96 -0.31 -16.12
C GLY A 46 4.64 0.37 -15.73
N GLU A 47 3.68 0.34 -16.65
CA GLU A 47 2.38 0.98 -16.45
C GLU A 47 1.54 0.26 -15.38
N ASN A 48 0.96 1.02 -14.47
CA ASN A 48 0.06 0.54 -13.45
C ASN A 48 -1.23 0.04 -14.10
N VAL A 49 -1.47 -1.27 -13.98
CA VAL A 49 -2.61 -1.96 -14.61
C VAL A 49 -3.97 -1.51 -14.05
N VAL A 50 -3.99 -0.90 -12.85
CA VAL A 50 -5.22 -0.50 -12.16
C VAL A 50 -5.59 0.95 -12.46
N VAL A 51 -4.63 1.87 -12.37
CA VAL A 51 -4.90 3.31 -12.46
C VAL A 51 -4.28 4.00 -13.68
N GLY A 52 -3.50 3.27 -14.50
CA GLY A 52 -2.71 3.83 -15.60
C GLY A 52 -1.49 4.62 -15.09
N GLY A 53 -0.53 4.90 -15.97
CA GLY A 53 0.69 5.65 -15.64
C GLY A 53 1.75 4.85 -14.86
N GLU A 54 2.87 5.48 -14.51
CA GLU A 54 3.96 4.81 -13.78
C GLU A 54 3.61 4.61 -12.29
N ASN A 55 4.16 3.57 -11.65
CA ASN A 55 4.01 3.36 -10.20
C ASN A 55 4.88 4.35 -9.40
N SER A 56 4.55 5.64 -9.50
CA SER A 56 5.24 6.75 -8.85
C SER A 56 4.23 7.79 -8.38
N TRP A 57 4.36 8.19 -7.12
CA TRP A 57 3.42 9.06 -6.42
C TRP A 57 4.16 10.18 -5.71
N ARG A 58 3.80 11.43 -6.01
CA ARG A 58 4.39 12.61 -5.39
C ARG A 58 4.09 12.62 -3.90
N TYR A 59 5.07 12.94 -3.07
CA TYR A 59 4.86 12.98 -1.61
C TYR A 59 3.75 13.97 -1.20
N SER A 60 3.58 15.05 -1.95
CA SER A 60 2.55 16.06 -1.72
C SER A 60 1.12 15.58 -1.95
N SER A 61 0.91 14.46 -2.66
CA SER A 61 -0.44 13.91 -2.88
C SER A 61 -0.90 12.99 -1.74
N PHE A 62 -0.01 12.57 -0.85
CA PHE A 62 -0.32 11.63 0.22
C PHE A 62 -1.23 12.27 1.27
N VAL A 63 -2.41 11.70 1.46
CA VAL A 63 -3.38 12.11 2.47
C VAL A 63 -3.47 11.12 3.63
N ASN A 64 -3.00 9.89 3.44
CA ASN A 64 -2.90 8.90 4.50
C ASN A 64 -1.83 7.83 4.21
N ARG A 65 -1.29 7.22 5.26
CA ARG A 65 -0.45 6.01 5.19
C ARG A 65 -0.58 5.18 6.47
N ASP A 66 -0.45 3.87 6.36
CA ASP A 66 -0.39 2.96 7.52
C ASP A 66 0.24 1.61 7.13
N TYR A 67 0.47 0.75 8.13
CA TYR A 67 1.04 -0.59 7.99
C TYR A 67 0.11 -1.62 8.62
N PHE A 68 -0.20 -2.69 7.87
CA PHE A 68 -1.09 -3.75 8.33
C PHE A 68 -0.34 -5.07 8.49
N PRO A 69 -0.66 -5.89 9.51
CA PRO A 69 -1.57 -5.58 10.63
C PRO A 69 -1.02 -4.56 11.63
N SER A 70 0.30 -4.36 11.71
CA SER A 70 0.94 -3.34 12.54
C SER A 70 2.30 -2.95 12.00
N GLN A 71 2.88 -1.85 12.51
CA GLN A 71 4.26 -1.47 12.22
C GLN A 71 5.29 -2.51 12.70
N SER A 72 5.01 -3.23 13.79
CA SER A 72 5.91 -4.26 14.32
C SER A 72 5.90 -5.56 13.52
N PHE A 73 4.82 -5.80 12.77
CA PHE A 73 4.69 -6.93 11.85
C PHE A 73 3.98 -6.47 10.57
N PRO A 74 4.68 -5.69 9.72
CA PRO A 74 4.11 -5.10 8.53
C PRO A 74 4.10 -6.16 7.43
N ILE A 75 2.90 -6.58 7.02
CA ILE A 75 2.71 -7.46 5.86
C ILE A 75 2.32 -6.62 4.64
N LEU A 76 1.59 -5.53 4.87
CA LEU A 76 1.12 -4.61 3.84
C LEU A 76 1.48 -3.17 4.21
N VAL A 77 1.99 -2.45 3.22
CA VAL A 77 2.08 -1.00 3.23
C VAL A 77 0.84 -0.46 2.54
N TYR A 78 0.18 0.48 3.20
CA TYR A 78 -1.00 1.16 2.72
C TYR A 78 -0.72 2.65 2.61
N PHE A 79 -1.19 3.25 1.53
CA PHE A 79 -1.29 4.70 1.45
C PHE A 79 -2.48 5.13 0.60
N LYS A 80 -2.86 6.39 0.81
CA LYS A 80 -3.94 7.04 0.11
C LYS A 80 -3.47 8.38 -0.42
N GLU A 81 -3.87 8.69 -1.65
CA GLU A 81 -3.29 9.80 -2.39
C GLU A 81 -4.30 10.48 -3.33
N THR A 82 -4.00 11.68 -3.83
CA THR A 82 -4.93 12.52 -4.63
C THR A 82 -4.45 12.87 -6.04
N GLN A 83 -3.30 12.34 -6.48
CA GLN A 83 -2.75 12.53 -7.82
C GLN A 83 -3.55 11.76 -8.88
N THR A 84 -4.05 10.57 -8.54
CA THR A 84 -4.88 9.77 -9.44
C THR A 84 -6.21 10.49 -9.70
N PRO A 85 -6.79 10.45 -10.91
CA PRO A 85 -8.10 10.99 -11.20
C PRO A 85 -9.22 10.48 -10.27
N GLU A 86 -10.14 11.37 -9.86
CA GLU A 86 -11.20 11.10 -8.88
C GLU A 86 -12.17 9.98 -9.29
N ASP A 87 -12.35 9.75 -10.58
CA ASP A 87 -13.20 8.68 -11.12
C ASP A 87 -12.67 7.28 -10.77
N GLN A 88 -11.38 7.15 -10.43
CA GLN A 88 -10.76 5.90 -9.99
C GLN A 88 -10.84 5.69 -8.47
N TRP A 89 -11.06 6.75 -7.68
CA TRP A 89 -10.92 6.71 -6.22
C TRP A 89 -11.85 5.70 -5.55
N ASN A 90 -12.99 5.41 -6.17
CA ASN A 90 -13.99 4.50 -5.63
C ASN A 90 -13.93 3.09 -6.23
N VAL A 91 -12.90 2.78 -7.03
CA VAL A 91 -12.71 1.43 -7.59
C VAL A 91 -12.11 0.48 -6.55
N GLY A 92 -12.68 -0.72 -6.42
CA GLY A 92 -12.18 -1.76 -5.53
C GLY A 92 -12.23 -1.36 -4.04
N PRO A 93 -11.10 -1.40 -3.30
CA PRO A 93 -11.09 -1.05 -1.87
C PRO A 93 -11.42 0.44 -1.61
N GLY A 94 -11.34 1.28 -2.65
CA GLY A 94 -11.64 2.70 -2.60
C GLY A 94 -13.07 3.02 -2.18
N GLU A 95 -14.05 2.25 -2.66
CA GLU A 95 -15.48 2.45 -2.33
C GLU A 95 -15.74 2.51 -0.82
N LYS A 96 -15.09 1.61 -0.06
CA LYS A 96 -15.20 1.56 1.40
C LYS A 96 -14.32 2.61 2.08
N ALA A 97 -13.13 2.87 1.55
CA ALA A 97 -12.19 3.83 2.14
C ALA A 97 -12.60 5.30 1.94
N ASN A 98 -13.49 5.55 0.99
CA ASN A 98 -14.09 6.85 0.67
C ASN A 98 -15.58 6.93 1.06
N SER A 99 -16.10 5.95 1.80
CA SER A 99 -17.51 5.93 2.17
C SER A 99 -17.87 7.13 3.05
N PRO A 100 -19.13 7.60 3.04
CA PRO A 100 -19.58 8.68 3.92
C PRO A 100 -19.26 8.42 5.40
N GLU A 101 -19.35 7.16 5.84
CA GLU A 101 -19.00 6.76 7.20
C GLU A 101 -17.51 6.87 7.49
N ALA A 102 -16.65 6.52 6.53
CA ALA A 102 -15.20 6.68 6.66
C ALA A 102 -14.82 8.17 6.72
N ILE A 103 -15.41 8.98 5.86
CA ILE A 103 -15.20 10.44 5.84
C ILE A 103 -15.69 11.07 7.14
N ALA A 104 -16.85 10.64 7.66
CA ALA A 104 -17.37 11.10 8.95
C ALA A 104 -16.44 10.76 10.13
N LYS A 105 -15.61 9.71 9.99
CA LYS A 105 -14.56 9.34 10.96
C LYS A 105 -13.22 10.05 10.72
N GLY A 106 -13.15 10.98 9.78
CA GLY A 106 -11.97 11.78 9.48
C GLY A 106 -11.10 11.25 8.33
N ALA A 107 -11.56 10.24 7.58
CA ALA A 107 -10.85 9.82 6.37
C ALA A 107 -10.90 10.92 5.30
N VAL A 108 -9.74 11.24 4.72
CA VAL A 108 -9.63 12.16 3.58
C VAL A 108 -9.84 11.37 2.28
N PRO A 109 -10.71 11.81 1.34
CA PRO A 109 -10.90 11.13 0.05
C PRO A 109 -9.62 11.01 -0.79
N GLY A 110 -9.53 9.98 -1.63
CA GLY A 110 -8.33 9.68 -2.43
C GLY A 110 -8.27 8.24 -2.94
N GLN A 111 -7.33 7.98 -3.85
CA GLN A 111 -7.03 6.65 -4.38
C GLN A 111 -6.28 5.81 -3.35
N VAL A 112 -6.66 4.54 -3.23
CA VAL A 112 -6.10 3.61 -2.25
C VAL A 112 -5.10 2.66 -2.91
N HIS A 113 -3.96 2.48 -2.24
CA HIS A 113 -2.90 1.56 -2.64
C HIS A 113 -2.55 0.59 -1.49
N PHE A 114 -2.37 -0.69 -1.83
CA PHE A 114 -1.87 -1.73 -0.93
C PHE A 114 -0.75 -2.50 -1.60
N PHE A 115 0.39 -2.59 -0.93
CA PHE A 115 1.54 -3.34 -1.43
C PHE A 115 2.05 -4.32 -0.37
N PRO A 116 2.26 -5.59 -0.74
CA PRO A 116 3.04 -6.51 0.08
C PRO A 116 4.41 -5.91 0.39
N ALA A 117 4.74 -5.83 1.67
CA ALA A 117 5.99 -5.25 2.11
C ALA A 117 6.57 -6.14 3.21
N ILE A 118 7.84 -6.51 3.05
CA ILE A 118 8.67 -7.07 4.10
C ILE A 118 9.94 -6.22 4.04
N GLY A 119 10.05 -5.26 4.96
CA GLY A 119 11.10 -4.25 4.89
C GLY A 119 11.28 -3.52 6.22
N ASN A 120 12.30 -2.67 6.27
CA ASN A 120 12.59 -1.86 7.44
C ASN A 120 11.57 -0.71 7.56
N VAL A 121 10.52 -0.93 8.35
CA VAL A 121 9.47 0.08 8.58
C VAL A 121 9.99 1.33 9.25
N GLU A 122 11.02 1.25 10.09
CA GLU A 122 11.62 2.43 10.70
C GLU A 122 12.24 3.34 9.63
N ALA A 123 12.97 2.76 8.67
CA ALA A 123 13.53 3.50 7.55
C ALA A 123 12.44 4.09 6.65
N MET A 124 11.38 3.33 6.38
CA MET A 124 10.24 3.82 5.59
C MET A 124 9.49 4.96 6.28
N GLU A 125 9.18 4.82 7.57
CA GLU A 125 8.51 5.88 8.33
C GLU A 125 9.37 7.14 8.36
N LYS A 126 10.68 7.00 8.61
CA LYS A 126 11.59 8.15 8.56
C LYS A 126 11.59 8.83 7.20
N ALA A 127 11.55 8.06 6.11
CA ALA A 127 11.49 8.61 4.75
C ALA A 127 10.14 9.30 4.48
N PHE A 128 9.01 8.73 4.88
CA PHE A 128 7.72 9.39 4.73
C PHE A 128 7.60 10.67 5.59
N GLU A 129 8.14 10.64 6.81
CA GLU A 129 8.17 11.81 7.70
C GLU A 129 9.07 12.91 7.15
N SER A 130 10.25 12.58 6.63
CA SER A 130 11.17 13.58 6.06
C SER A 130 10.59 14.31 4.85
N HIS A 131 9.69 13.64 4.11
CA HIS A 131 9.00 14.22 2.96
C HIS A 131 7.60 14.77 3.28
N GLY A 132 7.22 14.80 4.57
CA GLY A 132 5.97 15.42 5.01
C GLY A 132 4.70 14.71 4.57
N CYS A 133 4.76 13.40 4.27
CA CYS A 133 3.56 12.64 3.92
C CYS A 133 2.56 12.64 5.09
N ALA A 134 1.27 12.79 4.81
CA ALA A 134 0.26 12.77 5.86
C ALA A 134 0.08 11.37 6.47
N LYS A 135 -0.30 11.33 7.75
CA LYS A 135 -0.67 10.11 8.49
C LYS A 135 -1.97 10.38 9.25
N LEU A 136 -3.03 9.63 8.94
CA LEU A 136 -4.28 9.70 9.68
C LEU A 136 -4.29 8.59 10.72
N ASP A 137 -4.48 8.96 11.98
CA ASP A 137 -4.72 8.00 13.04
C ASP A 137 -6.22 7.69 13.10
N LEU A 138 -6.67 6.75 12.26
CA LEU A 138 -8.07 6.33 12.18
C LEU A 138 -8.50 5.42 13.35
N LYS A 139 -7.61 5.16 14.33
CA LYS A 139 -7.85 4.26 15.47
C LYS A 139 -8.42 4.95 16.72
N LYS A 140 -9.01 6.14 16.58
CA LYS A 140 -9.76 6.79 17.67
C LYS A 140 -11.20 6.29 17.78
#